data_AF-A0A6B3AQ69-F1
#
_entry.id   AF-A0A6B3AQ69-F1
#
_cell.length_a   1.000
_cell.length_b   1.000
_cell.length_c   1.000
_cell.angle_alpha   90.00
_cell.angle_beta   90.00
_cell.angle_gamma   90.00
#
_symmetry.space_group_name_H-M   'P 1'
#
loop_
_entity.id
_entity.type
_entity.pdbx_description
1 polymer ?
#
loop_
_entity_poly.entity_id
_entity_poly.type
_entity_poly.pdbx_seq_one_letter_code
_entity_poly.pdbx_strand_id
1 'polypeptide(L)'
;MLRRFLYLDTETLGEYLSGLEDGVRESIERRKLSGKNAEGGVDAKVFTAKAGGARETEESATFSDSPNSKFERLLELCQEAPDVASWVDVANPDVDFSDIGIGAVFDVECEVYIPEAVKALAASGGMADALAQLENMLPFVSIFDPNAAQGLPDQREREAMRGFLGAFGGKVVAVGEFDESEWRIAGQLDDRYLRSDIEGRARVFGKVSNRWGASKWKPLLALPGSNLLSREQRRALERRRPEPNEEDQYLEGPALMLDILAIYR
;
A
#
# COMPACT_ATOMS: atom_id res chain seq x y z
N MET A 1 -12.05 -6.76 -15.43
CA MET A 1 -10.85 -6.87 -16.31
C MET A 1 -9.82 -7.71 -15.55
N LEU A 2 -8.94 -8.48 -16.20
CA LEU A 2 -7.91 -9.24 -15.46
C LEU A 2 -6.73 -8.32 -15.13
N ARG A 3 -6.65 -7.81 -13.90
CA ARG A 3 -5.56 -6.95 -13.41
C ARG A 3 -4.45 -7.77 -12.77
N ARG A 4 -3.20 -7.46 -13.12
CA ARG A 4 -2.00 -7.96 -12.44
C ARG A 4 -1.49 -6.90 -11.47
N PHE A 5 -1.73 -7.11 -10.18
CA PHE A 5 -1.25 -6.23 -9.12
C PHE A 5 0.26 -6.41 -8.89
N LEU A 6 0.99 -5.30 -9.00
CA LEU A 6 2.39 -5.17 -8.60
C LEU A 6 2.49 -4.77 -7.11
N TYR A 7 1.52 -3.99 -6.64
CA TYR A 7 1.30 -3.60 -5.25
C TYR A 7 -0.20 -3.62 -4.94
N LEU A 8 -0.59 -4.14 -3.77
CA LEU A 8 -1.96 -4.02 -3.27
C LEU A 8 -1.98 -4.03 -1.74
N ASP A 9 -2.26 -2.87 -1.14
CA ASP A 9 -2.51 -2.75 0.30
C ASP A 9 -3.89 -3.32 0.65
N THR A 10 -3.89 -4.56 1.11
CA THR A 10 -5.12 -5.29 1.42
C THR A 10 -5.78 -4.83 2.73
N GLU A 11 -5.03 -4.16 3.61
CA GLU A 11 -5.55 -3.65 4.88
C GLU A 11 -6.37 -2.38 4.61
N THR A 12 -5.76 -1.40 3.96
CA THR A 12 -6.44 -0.16 3.55
C THR A 12 -7.61 -0.43 2.60
N LEU A 13 -7.50 -1.47 1.74
CA LEU A 13 -8.60 -1.89 0.86
C LEU A 13 -9.85 -2.29 1.66
N GLY A 14 -9.66 -3.02 2.77
CA GLY A 14 -10.74 -3.40 3.65
C GLY A 14 -11.41 -2.19 4.29
N GLU A 15 -10.62 -1.22 4.75
CA GLU A 15 -11.12 0.02 5.36
C GLU A 15 -11.93 0.86 4.37
N TYR A 16 -11.43 1.03 3.14
CA TYR A 16 -12.10 1.84 2.12
C TYR A 16 -13.43 1.22 1.68
N LEU A 17 -13.47 -0.11 1.48
CA LEU A 17 -14.71 -0.82 1.21
C LEU A 17 -15.70 -0.69 2.37
N SER A 18 -15.23 -0.84 3.61
CA SER A 18 -16.08 -0.70 4.79
C SER A 18 -16.76 0.67 4.85
N GLY A 19 -15.99 1.72 4.55
CA GLY A 19 -16.48 3.10 4.57
C GLY A 19 -17.49 3.41 3.47
N LEU A 20 -17.35 2.82 2.29
CA LEU A 20 -18.28 3.01 1.17
C LEU A 20 -19.52 2.12 1.24
N GLU A 21 -19.41 0.94 1.86
CA GLU A 21 -20.50 -0.04 1.95
C GLU A 21 -21.34 0.07 3.24
N ASP A 22 -21.00 1.01 4.14
CA ASP A 22 -21.64 1.19 5.46
C ASP A 22 -21.55 -0.09 6.33
N GLY A 23 -20.49 -0.88 6.15
CA GLY A 23 -20.23 -2.13 6.87
C GLY A 23 -19.72 -3.29 5.99
N VAL A 24 -18.79 -4.09 6.52
CA VAL A 24 -18.13 -5.18 5.77
C VAL A 24 -19.08 -6.35 5.53
N ARG A 25 -19.40 -6.64 4.26
CA ARG A 25 -19.87 -7.97 3.84
C ARG A 25 -18.70 -8.95 3.84
N GLU A 26 -18.38 -9.49 5.01
CA GLU A 26 -17.17 -10.31 5.20
C GLU A 26 -17.35 -11.75 4.71
N SER A 27 -18.59 -12.23 4.65
CA SER A 27 -18.92 -13.54 4.08
C SER A 27 -20.37 -13.61 3.60
N ILE A 28 -20.60 -14.36 2.52
CA ILE A 28 -21.93 -14.77 2.10
C ILE A 28 -22.09 -16.23 2.52
N GLU A 29 -22.86 -16.47 3.58
CA GLU A 29 -23.21 -17.80 4.02
C GLU A 29 -24.36 -18.33 3.14
N ARG A 30 -24.04 -19.21 2.19
CA ARG A 30 -25.06 -19.81 1.30
C ARG A 30 -25.55 -21.11 1.90
N ARG A 31 -26.68 -21.08 2.62
CA ARG A 31 -27.38 -22.28 3.09
C ARG A 31 -28.14 -22.94 1.94
N LYS A 32 -27.68 -24.10 1.44
CA LYS A 32 -28.43 -24.94 0.50
C LYS A 32 -29.24 -25.99 1.24
N LEU A 33 -30.55 -25.77 1.38
CA LEU A 33 -31.49 -26.80 1.85
C LEU A 33 -31.89 -27.70 0.68
N SER A 34 -31.26 -28.87 0.55
CA SER A 34 -31.65 -29.88 -0.43
C SER A 34 -32.63 -30.88 0.20
N GLY A 35 -33.92 -30.52 0.25
CA GLY A 35 -35.00 -31.45 0.58
C GLY A 35 -35.50 -32.17 -0.68
N LYS A 36 -35.28 -33.50 -0.78
CA LYS A 36 -35.94 -34.34 -1.80
C LYS A 36 -37.38 -34.63 -1.35
N ASN A 37 -38.33 -33.80 -1.78
CA ASN A 37 -39.75 -34.17 -1.73
C ASN A 37 -40.08 -34.94 -3.01
N ALA A 38 -40.13 -36.27 -2.90
CA ALA A 38 -40.68 -37.13 -3.94
C ALA A 38 -42.20 -37.15 -3.79
N GLU A 39 -42.90 -36.30 -4.54
CA GLU A 39 -44.33 -36.44 -4.79
C GLU A 39 -44.54 -37.58 -5.80
N GLY A 40 -44.98 -38.72 -5.29
CA GLY A 40 -45.42 -39.86 -6.10
C GLY A 40 -46.50 -40.60 -5.34
N GLY A 41 -47.75 -40.31 -5.66
CA GLY A 41 -48.89 -41.04 -5.09
C GLY A 41 -49.04 -42.41 -5.75
N VAL A 42 -48.96 -43.49 -4.96
CA VAL A 42 -49.72 -44.74 -5.16
C VAL A 42 -49.89 -45.42 -3.80
N ASP A 43 -51.13 -45.83 -3.56
CA ASP A 43 -51.68 -46.58 -2.43
C ASP A 43 -50.95 -47.93 -2.18
N ALA A 44 -50.48 -48.19 -0.96
CA ALA A 44 -50.16 -49.54 -0.45
C ALA A 44 -49.94 -49.56 1.07
N LYS A 45 -50.84 -50.26 1.77
CA LYS A 45 -50.65 -50.81 3.13
C LYS A 45 -49.32 -51.56 3.23
N VAL A 46 -48.34 -51.06 3.98
CA VAL A 46 -47.33 -51.89 4.67
C VAL A 46 -46.91 -51.21 5.97
N PHE A 47 -47.20 -51.89 7.08
CA PHE A 47 -46.61 -51.64 8.38
C PHE A 47 -45.12 -52.03 8.31
N THR A 48 -44.21 -51.07 8.41
CA THR A 48 -42.81 -51.35 8.76
C THR A 48 -42.19 -50.11 9.38
N ALA A 49 -41.70 -50.27 10.60
CA ALA A 49 -40.93 -49.26 11.31
C ALA A 49 -39.80 -48.74 10.41
N LYS A 50 -39.81 -47.44 10.11
CA LYS A 50 -38.64 -46.71 9.61
C LYS A 50 -38.37 -45.56 10.56
N ALA A 51 -37.28 -45.71 11.32
CA ALA A 51 -36.61 -44.60 11.97
C ALA A 51 -36.29 -43.57 10.87
N GLY A 52 -37.07 -42.49 10.82
CA GLY A 52 -36.84 -41.35 9.94
C GLY A 52 -35.68 -40.54 10.48
N GLY A 53 -34.45 -40.98 10.20
CA GLY A 53 -33.29 -40.12 10.29
C GLY A 53 -33.36 -39.11 9.16
N ALA A 54 -33.88 -37.91 9.43
CA ALA A 54 -33.63 -36.77 8.57
C ALA A 54 -32.13 -36.49 8.62
N ARG A 55 -31.39 -36.97 7.62
CA ARG A 55 -29.99 -36.63 7.44
C ARG A 55 -29.94 -35.25 6.81
N GLU A 56 -29.99 -34.24 7.67
CA GLU A 56 -29.71 -32.86 7.30
C GLU A 56 -28.20 -32.74 7.11
N THR A 57 -27.77 -32.73 5.85
CA THR A 57 -26.38 -32.39 5.51
C THR A 57 -26.35 -30.87 5.35
N GLU A 58 -25.96 -30.18 6.42
CA GLU A 58 -25.63 -28.76 6.36
C GLU A 58 -24.25 -28.61 5.73
N GLU A 59 -24.22 -28.12 4.49
CA GLU A 59 -22.98 -27.73 3.82
C GLU A 59 -22.90 -26.20 3.88
N SER A 60 -22.17 -25.68 4.88
CA SER A 60 -21.83 -24.26 4.97
C SER A 60 -20.56 -24.02 4.16
N ALA A 61 -20.69 -23.27 3.07
CA ALA A 61 -19.55 -22.78 2.31
C ALA A 61 -19.37 -21.29 2.61
N THR A 62 -18.27 -20.96 3.30
CA THR A 62 -17.86 -19.57 3.51
C THR A 62 -17.11 -19.13 2.25
N PHE A 63 -17.72 -18.26 1.45
CA PHE A 63 -17.03 -17.59 0.35
C PHE A 63 -16.47 -16.27 0.89
N SER A 64 -15.14 -16.17 0.96
CA SER A 64 -14.44 -14.90 1.17
C SER A 64 -14.00 -14.38 -0.19
N ASP A 65 -14.28 -13.11 -0.48
CA ASP A 65 -13.78 -12.46 -1.68
C ASP A 65 -12.25 -12.42 -1.66
N SER A 66 -11.65 -12.70 -2.82
CA SER A 66 -10.21 -12.52 -2.99
C SER A 66 -9.86 -11.03 -2.90
N PRO A 67 -8.63 -10.65 -2.49
CA PRO A 67 -8.22 -9.25 -2.46
C PRO A 67 -8.41 -8.53 -3.80
N ASN A 68 -8.19 -9.24 -4.91
CA ASN A 68 -8.41 -8.69 -6.24
C ASN A 68 -9.91 -8.39 -6.48
N SER A 69 -10.80 -9.31 -6.09
CA SER A 69 -12.26 -9.11 -6.21
C SER A 69 -12.75 -7.93 -5.36
N LYS A 70 -12.18 -7.77 -4.15
CA LYS A 70 -12.43 -6.61 -3.29
C LYS A 70 -12.02 -5.31 -3.97
N PHE A 71 -10.85 -5.26 -4.61
CA PHE A 71 -10.40 -4.08 -5.34
C PHE A 71 -11.30 -3.73 -6.54
N GLU A 72 -11.70 -4.73 -7.35
CA GLU A 72 -12.62 -4.50 -8.47
C GLU A 72 -13.93 -3.86 -7.98
N ARG A 73 -14.48 -4.40 -6.89
CA ARG A 73 -15.70 -3.88 -6.28
C ARG A 73 -15.53 -2.46 -5.74
N LEU A 74 -14.39 -2.15 -5.13
CA LEU A 74 -14.08 -0.79 -4.67
C LEU A 74 -14.07 0.18 -5.85
N LEU A 75 -13.39 -0.19 -6.95
CA LEU A 75 -13.30 0.63 -8.14
C LEU A 75 -14.68 0.88 -8.76
N GLU A 76 -15.52 -0.16 -8.85
CA GLU A 76 -16.90 -0.04 -9.32
C GLU A 76 -17.69 0.95 -8.44
N LEU A 77 -17.61 0.83 -7.11
CA LEU A 77 -18.29 1.74 -6.19
C LEU A 77 -17.83 3.19 -6.34
N CYS A 78 -16.52 3.41 -6.51
CA CYS A 78 -15.98 4.76 -6.75
C CYS A 78 -16.55 5.38 -8.03
N GLN A 79 -16.70 4.59 -9.09
CA GLN A 79 -17.21 5.05 -10.38
C GLN A 79 -18.74 5.23 -10.38
N GLU A 80 -19.48 4.40 -9.66
CA GLU A 80 -20.94 4.49 -9.53
C GLU A 80 -21.38 5.66 -8.64
N ALA A 81 -20.61 5.98 -7.60
CA ALA A 81 -20.93 7.04 -6.63
C ALA A 81 -19.76 8.02 -6.44
N PRO A 82 -19.42 8.81 -7.48
CA PRO A 82 -18.21 9.63 -7.48
C PRO A 82 -18.19 10.71 -6.39
N ASP A 83 -19.34 11.31 -6.08
CA ASP A 83 -19.45 12.34 -5.04
C ASP A 83 -19.15 11.77 -3.64
N VAL A 84 -19.54 10.52 -3.38
CA VAL A 84 -19.34 9.86 -2.08
C VAL A 84 -17.89 9.42 -1.93
N ALA A 85 -17.32 8.85 -2.99
CA ALA A 85 -15.92 8.40 -3.02
C ALA A 85 -14.91 9.54 -3.23
N SER A 86 -15.37 10.77 -3.49
CA SER A 86 -14.53 11.87 -3.98
C SER A 86 -13.71 11.45 -5.21
N TRP A 87 -14.33 10.67 -6.10
CA TRP A 87 -13.70 10.13 -7.31
C TRP A 87 -13.48 11.24 -8.34
N VAL A 88 -12.28 11.26 -8.92
CA VAL A 88 -11.90 12.15 -10.02
C VAL A 88 -11.46 11.30 -11.20
N ASP A 89 -12.11 11.49 -12.34
CA ASP A 89 -11.68 10.91 -13.60
C ASP A 89 -10.57 11.78 -14.19
N VAL A 90 -9.37 11.22 -14.29
CA VAL A 90 -8.16 11.95 -14.71
C VAL A 90 -7.90 11.62 -16.18
N ALA A 91 -8.27 12.55 -17.05
CA ALA A 91 -8.03 12.46 -18.48
C ALA A 91 -6.83 13.31 -18.92
N ASN A 92 -6.61 14.45 -18.26
CA ASN A 92 -5.48 15.33 -18.49
C ASN A 92 -4.88 15.78 -17.14
N PRO A 93 -3.73 15.19 -16.74
CA PRO A 93 -3.03 15.56 -15.51
C PRO A 93 -2.83 17.06 -15.29
N ASP A 94 -2.51 17.84 -16.33
CA ASP A 94 -2.24 19.28 -16.18
C ASP A 94 -3.48 20.06 -15.74
N VAL A 95 -4.65 19.65 -16.23
CA VAL A 95 -5.93 20.29 -15.91
C VAL A 95 -6.49 19.70 -14.62
N ASP A 96 -6.62 18.37 -14.58
CA ASP A 96 -7.36 17.69 -13.52
C ASP A 96 -6.63 17.78 -12.16
N PHE A 97 -5.30 17.75 -12.15
CA PHE A 97 -4.53 17.89 -10.91
C PHE A 97 -4.40 19.33 -10.40
N SER A 98 -4.62 20.33 -11.25
CA SER A 98 -4.55 21.73 -10.84
C SER A 98 -5.66 22.09 -9.82
N ASP A 99 -6.84 21.49 -9.98
CA ASP A 99 -8.01 21.71 -9.14
C ASP A 99 -8.28 20.55 -8.16
N ILE A 100 -7.48 19.48 -8.19
CA ILE A 100 -7.70 18.32 -7.32
C ILE A 100 -7.54 18.67 -5.83
N GLY A 101 -8.53 18.25 -5.04
CA GLY A 101 -8.56 18.43 -3.59
C GLY A 101 -7.85 17.30 -2.83
N ILE A 102 -7.47 17.59 -1.58
CA ILE A 102 -7.05 16.55 -0.63
C ILE A 102 -8.25 15.66 -0.33
N GLY A 103 -8.05 14.35 -0.31
CA GLY A 103 -9.09 13.33 -0.15
C GLY A 103 -9.66 12.80 -1.46
N ALA A 104 -9.35 13.43 -2.60
CA ALA A 104 -9.76 12.92 -3.90
C ALA A 104 -9.14 11.54 -4.19
N VAL A 105 -9.89 10.67 -4.85
CA VAL A 105 -9.46 9.33 -5.26
C VAL A 105 -9.46 9.26 -6.77
N PHE A 106 -8.43 8.66 -7.36
CA PHE A 106 -8.35 8.48 -8.80
C PHE A 106 -7.56 7.21 -9.17
N ASP A 107 -7.68 6.83 -10.44
CA ASP A 107 -6.93 5.75 -11.08
C ASP A 107 -6.32 6.27 -12.39
N VAL A 108 -5.00 6.35 -12.45
CA VAL A 108 -4.30 6.97 -13.59
C VAL A 108 -3.15 6.10 -14.08
N GLU A 109 -2.89 6.13 -15.39
CA GLU A 109 -1.72 5.49 -15.98
C GLU A 109 -0.52 6.45 -15.96
N CYS A 110 0.64 5.97 -15.51
CA CYS A 110 1.89 6.72 -15.49
C CYS A 110 3.11 5.79 -15.59
N GLU A 111 4.29 6.35 -15.82
CA GLU A 111 5.56 5.64 -15.69
C GLU A 111 5.98 5.65 -14.22
N VAL A 112 6.01 4.49 -13.58
CA VAL A 112 6.34 4.37 -12.15
C VAL A 112 7.80 3.95 -11.99
N TYR A 113 8.51 4.58 -11.05
CA TYR A 113 9.87 4.18 -10.67
C TYR A 113 10.13 4.40 -9.18
N ILE A 114 11.17 3.73 -8.66
CA ILE A 114 11.69 3.99 -7.32
C ILE A 114 12.98 4.81 -7.49
N PRO A 115 13.09 6.02 -6.90
CA PRO A 115 14.31 6.81 -6.99
C PRO A 115 15.54 6.04 -6.46
N GLU A 116 16.68 6.15 -7.15
CA GLU A 116 17.89 5.37 -6.83
C GLU A 116 18.40 5.60 -5.40
N ALA A 117 18.30 6.84 -4.89
CA ALA A 117 18.63 7.16 -3.50
C ALA A 117 17.75 6.36 -2.50
N VAL A 118 16.48 6.15 -2.84
CA VAL A 118 15.55 5.35 -2.04
C VAL A 118 15.86 3.85 -2.19
N LYS A 119 16.18 3.36 -3.39
CA LYS A 119 16.62 1.97 -3.61
C LYS A 119 17.86 1.62 -2.79
N ALA A 120 18.86 2.50 -2.78
CA ALA A 120 20.09 2.31 -2.01
C ALA A 120 19.80 2.19 -0.50
N LEU A 121 18.86 3.00 0.00
CA LEU A 121 18.44 2.96 1.40
C LEU A 121 17.54 1.77 1.73
N ALA A 122 16.63 1.38 0.85
CA ALA A 122 15.79 0.19 1.02
C ALA A 122 16.65 -1.09 0.99
N ALA A 123 17.65 -1.15 0.11
CA ALA A 123 18.68 -2.20 0.13
C ALA A 123 19.49 -2.19 1.43
N SER A 124 19.71 -1.00 2.02
CA SER A 124 20.28 -0.84 3.36
C SER A 124 19.33 -1.21 4.51
N GLY A 125 18.08 -1.61 4.24
CA GLY A 125 17.25 -2.31 5.23
C GLY A 125 17.94 -3.57 5.75
N GLY A 126 18.68 -4.28 4.88
CA GLY A 126 19.59 -5.35 5.29
C GLY A 126 20.78 -4.88 6.13
N MET A 127 21.12 -3.58 6.11
CA MET A 127 22.14 -2.97 6.97
C MET A 127 21.64 -2.81 8.41
N ALA A 128 20.34 -2.59 8.63
CA ALA A 128 19.77 -2.60 9.99
C ALA A 128 19.89 -3.99 10.63
N ASP A 129 19.60 -5.04 9.86
CA ASP A 129 19.77 -6.43 10.27
C ASP A 129 21.25 -6.80 10.43
N ALA A 130 22.12 -6.33 9.54
CA ALA A 130 23.57 -6.52 9.65
C ALA A 130 24.16 -5.80 10.87
N LEU A 131 23.69 -4.58 11.19
CA LEU A 131 24.06 -3.85 12.41
C LEU A 131 23.58 -4.59 13.66
N ALA A 132 22.37 -5.18 13.63
CA ALA A 132 21.88 -6.03 14.70
C ALA A 132 22.71 -7.30 14.89
N GLN A 133 23.09 -7.96 13.80
CA GLN A 133 23.99 -9.11 13.87
C GLN A 133 25.38 -8.73 14.39
N LEU A 134 25.93 -7.59 13.94
CA LEU A 134 27.22 -7.10 14.39
C LEU A 134 27.21 -6.72 15.88
N GLU A 135 26.15 -6.09 16.38
CA GLU A 135 25.95 -5.84 17.81
C GLU A 135 25.90 -7.12 18.64
N ASN A 136 25.22 -8.15 18.14
CA ASN A 136 25.14 -9.44 18.82
C ASN A 136 26.49 -10.18 18.83
N MET A 137 27.35 -9.94 17.83
CA MET A 137 28.68 -10.56 17.74
C MET A 137 29.78 -9.77 18.43
N LEU A 138 29.64 -8.45 18.57
CA LEU A 138 30.66 -7.58 19.15
C LEU A 138 31.17 -8.02 20.53
N PRO A 139 30.30 -8.39 21.51
CA PRO A 139 30.74 -8.88 22.81
C PRO A 139 31.64 -10.12 22.71
N PHE A 140 31.41 -10.97 21.69
CA PHE A 140 32.22 -12.14 21.43
C PHE A 140 33.55 -11.78 20.76
N VAL A 141 33.54 -10.87 19.78
CA VAL A 141 34.74 -10.44 19.06
C VAL A 141 35.69 -9.65 19.98
N SER A 142 35.16 -8.81 20.87
CA SER A 142 35.95 -8.03 21.84
C SER A 142 36.73 -8.89 22.85
N ILE A 143 36.35 -10.16 23.04
CA ILE A 143 37.09 -11.12 23.87
C ILE A 143 38.38 -11.57 23.18
N PHE A 144 38.38 -11.67 21.84
CA PHE A 144 39.52 -12.14 21.05
C PHE A 144 40.37 -11.00 20.49
N ASP A 145 39.78 -9.86 20.20
CA ASP A 145 40.48 -8.64 19.79
C ASP A 145 39.87 -7.41 20.49
N PRO A 146 40.54 -6.89 21.54
CA PRO A 146 40.10 -5.71 22.27
C PRO A 146 40.02 -4.43 21.42
N ASN A 147 40.69 -4.41 20.26
CA ASN A 147 40.71 -3.28 19.34
C ASN A 147 39.67 -3.39 18.23
N ALA A 148 38.91 -4.49 18.15
CA ALA A 148 37.88 -4.67 17.12
C ALA A 148 36.75 -3.60 17.16
N ALA A 149 36.65 -2.84 18.25
CA ALA A 149 35.75 -1.71 18.39
C ALA A 149 36.33 -0.36 17.94
N GLN A 150 37.65 -0.26 17.70
CA GLN A 150 38.30 0.98 17.25
C GLN A 150 37.94 1.24 15.79
N GLY A 151 36.89 2.03 15.58
CA GLY A 151 36.37 2.39 14.25
C GLY A 151 34.89 2.08 14.05
N LEU A 152 34.25 1.41 15.02
CA LEU A 152 32.81 1.23 15.01
C LEU A 152 32.13 2.42 15.70
N PRO A 153 30.96 2.88 15.19
CA PRO A 153 30.19 3.92 15.84
C PRO A 153 29.85 3.51 17.28
N ASP A 154 29.76 4.49 18.17
CA ASP A 154 29.48 4.21 19.57
C ASP A 154 28.06 3.63 19.77
N GLN A 155 27.71 3.23 20.98
CA GLN A 155 26.40 2.62 21.23
C GLN A 155 25.24 3.58 20.95
N ARG A 156 25.40 4.88 21.21
CA ARG A 156 24.34 5.88 20.98
C ARG A 156 24.19 6.16 19.49
N GLU A 157 25.29 6.25 18.76
CA GLU A 157 25.31 6.42 17.31
C GLU A 157 24.65 5.22 16.63
N ARG A 158 24.95 3.99 17.07
CA ARG A 158 24.30 2.78 16.53
C ARG A 158 22.81 2.70 16.84
N GLU A 159 22.38 3.05 18.07
CA GLU A 159 20.95 3.13 18.41
C GLU A 159 20.23 4.19 17.58
N ALA A 160 20.83 5.36 17.36
CA ALA A 160 20.28 6.39 16.49
C ALA A 160 20.21 5.93 15.02
N MET A 161 21.25 5.24 14.52
CA MET A 161 21.25 4.64 13.20
C MET A 161 20.19 3.56 13.04
N ARG A 162 19.99 2.68 14.04
CA ARG A 162 18.91 1.68 14.03
C ARG A 162 17.53 2.34 14.09
N GLY A 163 17.35 3.35 14.93
CA GLY A 163 16.09 4.09 15.01
C GLY A 163 15.76 4.77 13.68
N PHE A 164 16.76 5.34 13.02
CA PHE A 164 16.64 5.89 11.68
C PHE A 164 16.32 4.79 10.66
N LEU A 165 17.16 3.76 10.52
CA LEU A 165 16.95 2.70 9.54
C LEU A 165 15.64 1.92 9.77
N GLY A 166 15.27 1.66 11.03
CA GLY A 166 14.03 0.98 11.39
C GLY A 166 12.77 1.82 11.12
N ALA A 167 12.87 3.15 11.11
CA ALA A 167 11.77 4.02 10.69
C ALA A 167 11.52 4.00 9.17
N PHE A 168 12.53 3.59 8.39
CA PHE A 168 12.46 3.43 6.93
C PHE A 168 12.35 1.95 6.50
N GLY A 169 12.66 1.01 7.40
CA GLY A 169 12.65 -0.42 7.12
C GLY A 169 11.25 -0.89 6.71
N GLY A 170 11.14 -1.42 5.51
CA GLY A 170 9.90 -1.95 4.95
C GLY A 170 9.01 -0.91 4.27
N LYS A 171 9.47 0.32 4.07
CA LYS A 171 8.72 1.30 3.27
C LYS A 171 9.57 1.93 2.18
N VAL A 172 9.09 1.86 0.95
CA VAL A 172 9.72 2.50 -0.21
C VAL A 172 8.86 3.66 -0.72
N VAL A 173 9.48 4.63 -1.37
CA VAL A 173 8.77 5.73 -2.05
C VAL A 173 8.77 5.43 -3.54
N ALA A 174 7.59 5.37 -4.14
CA ALA A 174 7.41 5.29 -5.58
C ALA A 174 7.03 6.66 -6.12
N VAL A 175 7.52 6.97 -7.31
CA VAL A 175 7.20 8.20 -8.07
C VAL A 175 6.59 7.78 -9.40
N GLY A 176 5.53 8.48 -9.81
CA GLY A 176 4.89 8.36 -11.10
C GLY A 176 5.07 9.64 -11.91
N GLU A 177 5.51 9.48 -13.15
CA GLU A 177 5.68 10.56 -14.13
C GLU A 177 4.78 10.35 -15.35
N PHE A 178 4.39 11.45 -15.98
CA PHE A 178 3.53 11.44 -17.16
C PHE A 178 4.31 11.99 -18.36
N ASP A 179 4.19 11.34 -19.52
CA ASP A 179 4.99 11.69 -20.71
C ASP A 179 4.79 13.14 -21.18
N GLU A 180 3.59 13.68 -20.99
CA GLU A 180 3.17 14.99 -21.55
C GLU A 180 2.79 16.01 -20.47
N SER A 181 3.11 15.77 -19.18
CA SER A 181 2.75 16.67 -18.08
C SER A 181 3.91 16.92 -17.12
N GLU A 182 3.97 18.13 -16.57
CA GLU A 182 4.95 18.49 -15.53
C GLU A 182 4.57 17.94 -14.15
N TRP A 183 3.35 17.42 -14.00
CA TRP A 183 2.90 16.85 -12.74
C TRP A 183 3.62 15.56 -12.42
N ARG A 184 3.84 15.35 -11.12
CA ARG A 184 4.31 14.07 -10.59
C ARG A 184 3.38 13.57 -9.51
N ILE A 185 3.26 12.25 -9.40
CA ILE A 185 2.64 11.63 -8.23
C ILE A 185 3.71 10.91 -7.44
N ALA A 186 3.59 10.90 -6.12
CA ALA A 186 4.44 10.09 -5.27
C ALA A 186 3.60 9.41 -4.20
N GLY A 187 4.08 8.28 -3.70
CA GLY A 187 3.43 7.52 -2.65
C GLY A 187 4.43 6.70 -1.86
N GLN A 188 4.12 6.49 -0.58
CA GLN A 188 4.82 5.50 0.22
C GLN A 188 4.15 4.15 0.00
N LEU A 189 4.96 3.12 -0.23
CA LEU A 189 4.56 1.74 -0.35
C LEU A 189 5.14 0.96 0.82
N ASP A 190 4.34 0.07 1.39
CA ASP A 190 4.82 -0.90 2.37
C ASP A 190 5.29 -2.17 1.65
N ASP A 191 6.53 -2.58 1.88
CA ASP A 191 7.16 -3.71 1.21
C ASP A 191 6.38 -5.02 1.43
N ARG A 192 5.62 -5.13 2.54
CA ARG A 192 4.77 -6.31 2.80
C ARG A 192 3.65 -6.50 1.78
N TYR A 193 3.30 -5.46 1.02
CA TYR A 193 2.26 -5.47 0.00
C TYR A 193 2.81 -5.46 -1.43
N LEU A 194 4.14 -5.38 -1.61
CA LEU A 194 4.80 -5.55 -2.89
C LEU A 194 4.70 -7.01 -3.33
N ARG A 195 4.21 -7.24 -4.54
CA ARG A 195 4.05 -8.57 -5.16
C ARG A 195 5.10 -8.83 -6.23
N SER A 196 5.58 -7.78 -6.87
CA SER A 196 6.64 -7.83 -7.87
C SER A 196 7.28 -6.45 -8.00
N ASP A 197 8.29 -6.36 -8.87
CA ASP A 197 8.81 -5.08 -9.32
C ASP A 197 7.68 -4.20 -9.88
N ILE A 198 7.64 -2.95 -9.43
CA ILE A 198 6.64 -1.94 -9.79
C ILE A 198 7.10 -1.06 -10.94
N GLU A 199 8.39 -1.10 -11.30
CA GLU A 199 8.98 -0.18 -12.26
C GLU A 199 8.45 -0.38 -13.67
N GLY A 200 8.23 0.74 -14.36
CA GLY A 200 7.68 0.82 -15.70
C GLY A 200 6.26 1.35 -15.74
N ARG A 201 5.68 1.37 -16.94
CA ARG A 201 4.28 1.77 -17.16
C ARG A 201 3.30 0.91 -16.34
N ALA A 202 2.46 1.58 -15.56
CA ALA A 202 1.45 0.95 -14.71
C ALA A 202 0.30 1.92 -14.42
N ARG A 203 -0.81 1.39 -13.93
CA ARG A 203 -1.89 2.19 -13.34
C ARG A 203 -1.70 2.29 -11.83
N VAL A 204 -1.86 3.50 -11.30
CA VAL A 204 -1.77 3.81 -9.87
C VAL A 204 -3.14 4.26 -9.39
N PHE A 205 -3.66 3.54 -8.40
CA PHE A 205 -4.86 3.92 -7.66
C PHE A 205 -4.44 4.44 -6.29
N GLY A 206 -4.91 5.63 -5.94
CA GLY A 206 -4.60 6.22 -4.64
C GLY A 206 -5.53 7.36 -4.25
N LYS A 207 -5.43 7.77 -2.99
CA LYS A 207 -6.12 8.92 -2.43
C LYS A 207 -5.13 10.07 -2.21
N VAL A 208 -5.47 11.29 -2.61
CA VAL A 208 -4.63 12.46 -2.40
C VAL A 208 -4.53 12.78 -0.91
N SER A 209 -3.33 12.69 -0.34
CA SER A 209 -3.06 13.06 1.05
C SER A 209 -2.44 14.45 1.16
N ASN A 210 -1.73 14.91 0.13
CA ASN A 210 -1.15 16.25 0.10
C ASN A 210 -0.89 16.75 -1.32
N ARG A 211 -0.74 18.07 -1.49
CA ARG A 211 -0.43 18.74 -2.75
C ARG A 211 0.60 19.84 -2.53
N TRP A 212 1.54 19.99 -3.45
CA TRP A 212 2.39 21.19 -3.48
C TRP A 212 2.54 21.71 -4.91
N GLY A 213 2.56 23.04 -5.02
CA GLY A 213 2.66 23.75 -6.29
C GLY A 213 4.08 23.76 -6.85
N ALA A 214 4.19 24.30 -8.07
CA ALA A 214 5.44 24.46 -8.79
C ALA A 214 6.54 25.16 -7.98
N SER A 215 7.79 24.83 -8.28
CA SER A 215 9.00 25.39 -7.65
C SER A 215 9.16 25.11 -6.15
N LYS A 216 8.41 24.14 -5.61
CA LYS A 216 8.62 23.60 -4.26
C LYS A 216 9.35 22.27 -4.36
N TRP A 217 10.36 22.11 -3.51
CA TRP A 217 11.18 20.91 -3.45
C TRP A 217 10.89 20.18 -2.15
N LYS A 218 10.67 18.86 -2.22
CA LYS A 218 10.52 18.02 -1.03
C LYS A 218 11.53 16.88 -1.04
N PRO A 219 12.33 16.70 0.03
CA PRO A 219 13.24 15.56 0.11
C PRO A 219 12.42 14.26 0.12
N LEU A 220 12.74 13.33 -0.77
CA LEU A 220 12.11 12.01 -0.83
C LEU A 220 12.28 11.25 0.49
N LEU A 221 13.42 11.45 1.15
CA LEU A 221 13.75 10.95 2.48
C LEU A 221 12.94 11.57 3.62
N ALA A 222 12.37 12.77 3.45
CA ALA A 222 11.49 13.38 4.45
C ALA A 222 10.02 13.00 4.24
N LEU A 223 9.69 12.30 3.15
CA LEU A 223 8.34 11.82 2.89
C LEU A 223 7.93 10.74 3.91
N PRO A 224 8.83 9.85 4.38
CA PRO A 224 8.65 9.11 5.63
C PRO A 224 8.94 10.03 6.82
N GLY A 225 7.98 10.19 7.73
CA GLY A 225 8.28 10.79 9.03
C GLY A 225 8.49 12.31 9.04
N SER A 226 7.93 13.06 8.09
CA SER A 226 7.85 14.54 8.21
C SER A 226 7.21 15.03 9.53
N ASN A 227 6.49 14.15 10.23
CA ASN A 227 5.96 14.37 11.59
C ASN A 227 7.03 14.34 12.70
N LEU A 228 8.20 13.72 12.46
CA LEU A 228 9.35 13.74 13.38
C LEU A 228 10.11 15.06 13.32
N LEU A 229 9.96 15.82 12.23
CA LEU A 229 10.57 17.14 12.05
C LEU A 229 9.68 18.24 12.60
N SER A 230 10.30 19.20 13.28
CA SER A 230 9.59 20.39 13.77
C SER A 230 8.97 21.17 12.60
N ARG A 231 7.88 21.90 12.85
CA ARG A 231 7.21 22.70 11.81
C ARG A 231 8.16 23.69 11.13
N GLU A 232 9.13 24.22 11.88
CA GLU A 232 10.15 25.14 11.36
C GLU A 232 11.15 24.43 10.45
N GLN A 233 11.61 23.24 10.84
CA GLN A 233 12.52 22.42 10.02
C GLN A 233 11.85 22.01 8.70
N ARG A 234 10.57 21.64 8.72
CA ARG A 234 9.80 21.35 7.50
C ARG A 234 9.74 22.55 6.55
N ARG A 235 9.45 23.74 7.07
CA ARG A 235 9.40 24.97 6.27
C ARG A 235 10.76 25.41 5.73
N ALA A 236 11.84 25.12 6.45
CA ALA A 236 13.20 25.40 6.01
C ALA A 236 13.62 24.47 4.85
N LEU A 237 13.30 23.18 4.95
CA LEU A 237 13.58 22.18 3.90
C LEU A 237 12.78 22.45 2.63
N GLU A 238 11.51 22.86 2.74
CA GLU A 238 10.67 23.23 1.59
C GLU A 238 11.21 24.45 0.81
N ARG A 239 12.09 25.26 1.41
CA ARG A 239 12.72 26.44 0.79
C ARG A 239 14.12 26.16 0.27
N ARG A 240 14.72 25.03 0.62
CA ARG A 240 16.08 24.68 0.19
C ARG A 240 16.00 24.05 -1.19
N ARG A 241 16.54 24.75 -2.18
CA ARG A 241 16.77 24.18 -3.51
C ARG A 241 17.89 23.12 -3.39
N PRO A 242 17.77 21.95 -4.03
CA PRO A 242 18.85 20.96 -4.03
C PRO A 242 20.14 21.56 -4.58
N GLU A 243 21.28 21.11 -4.04
CA GLU A 243 22.57 21.42 -4.65
C GLU A 243 22.76 20.58 -5.93
N PRO A 244 23.57 21.03 -6.90
CA PRO A 244 23.89 20.24 -8.08
C PRO A 244 24.49 18.90 -7.62
N ASN A 245 23.89 17.77 -8.02
CA ASN A 245 24.13 16.37 -7.57
C ASN A 245 23.22 15.83 -6.45
N GLU A 246 22.32 16.63 -5.87
CA GLU A 246 21.34 16.15 -4.89
C GLU A 246 19.91 16.07 -5.47
N GLU A 247 19.72 16.40 -6.74
CA GLU A 247 18.40 16.51 -7.38
C GLU A 247 17.59 15.20 -7.28
N ASP A 248 18.22 14.04 -7.43
CA ASP A 248 17.59 12.71 -7.32
C ASP A 248 17.06 12.39 -5.91
N GLN A 249 17.38 13.21 -4.91
CA GLN A 249 16.91 13.07 -3.53
C GLN A 249 15.69 13.94 -3.23
N TYR A 250 15.26 14.77 -4.18
CA TYR A 250 14.14 15.68 -4.03
C TYR A 250 13.11 15.48 -5.14
N LEU A 251 11.84 15.66 -4.78
CA LEU A 251 10.74 15.74 -5.72
C LEU A 251 10.38 17.21 -5.94
N GLU A 252 10.52 17.69 -7.17
CA GLU A 252 10.07 19.01 -7.58
C GLU A 252 8.56 19.00 -7.86
N GLY A 253 7.85 20.05 -7.42
CA GLY A 253 6.47 20.29 -7.80
C GLY A 253 6.33 20.91 -9.20
N PRO A 254 5.16 20.79 -9.84
CA PRO A 254 3.87 20.43 -9.24
C PRO A 254 3.74 18.92 -8.98
N ALA A 255 3.32 18.54 -7.78
CA ALA A 255 3.17 17.12 -7.45
C ALA A 255 2.10 16.83 -6.38
N LEU A 256 1.61 15.60 -6.44
CA LEU A 256 0.63 15.04 -5.50
C LEU A 256 1.25 13.93 -4.66
N MET A 257 0.96 13.97 -3.36
CA MET A 257 1.24 12.87 -2.44
C MET A 257 0.01 11.99 -2.36
N LEU A 258 0.19 10.70 -2.59
CA LEU A 258 -0.86 9.70 -2.57
C LEU A 258 -0.69 8.74 -1.41
N ASP A 259 -1.80 8.41 -0.77
CA ASP A 259 -1.97 7.15 -0.07
C ASP A 259 -2.26 6.09 -1.15
N ILE A 260 -1.21 5.44 -1.67
CA ILE A 260 -1.33 4.46 -2.76
C ILE A 260 -1.97 3.19 -2.21
N LEU A 261 -3.06 2.77 -2.82
CA LEU A 261 -3.74 1.52 -2.50
C LEU A 261 -3.26 0.39 -3.41
N ALA A 262 -3.13 0.66 -4.71
CA ALA A 262 -2.80 -0.35 -5.70
C ALA A 262 -1.95 0.20 -6.84
N ILE A 263 -1.03 -0.64 -7.32
CA ILE A 263 -0.30 -0.44 -8.57
C ILE A 263 -0.48 -1.71 -9.40
N TYR A 264 -0.94 -1.59 -10.65
CA TYR A 264 -1.29 -2.75 -11.46
C TYR A 264 -1.14 -2.52 -12.96
N ARG A 265 -1.19 -3.62 -13.71
CA ARG A 265 -1.18 -3.68 -15.18
C ARG A 265 -2.36 -4.50 -15.70
#